data_AF-A0A536DA18-F1
#
_entry.id   AF-A0A536DA18-F1
#
_cell.length_a   1.000
_cell.length_b   1.000
_cell.length_c   1.000
_cell.angle_alpha   90.00
_cell.angle_beta   90.00
_cell.angle_gamma   90.00
#
_symmetry.space_group_name_H-M   'P 1'
#
loop_
_entity.id
_entity.type
_entity.pdbx_description
1 polymer ?
#
loop_
_entity_poly.entity_id
_entity_poly.type
_entity_poly.pdbx_seq_one_letter_code
_entity_poly.pdbx_strand_id
1 'polypeptide(L)' 'MCDQHLVCRLCGENFVFSAGEQELQRLRGFDRAPTRCPVCRRRPPTMPWIPKLSR' A
#
# COMPACT_ATOMS: atom_id res chain seq x y z
N MET A 1 -19.76 5.02 -1.35
CA MET A 1 -18.91 4.07 -0.60
C MET A 1 -18.61 4.65 0.76
N CYS A 2 -18.31 3.82 1.77
CA CYS A 2 -17.94 4.28 3.11
C CYS A 2 -16.45 4.06 3.35
N ASP A 3 -15.88 4.83 4.28
CA ASP A 3 -14.49 4.67 4.70
C ASP A 3 -14.28 3.30 5.34
N GLN A 4 -13.22 2.62 4.93
CA GLN A 4 -12.88 1.29 5.42
C GLN A 4 -11.50 1.32 6.07
N HIS A 5 -11.37 0.79 7.28
CA HIS A 5 -10.07 0.65 7.92
C HIS A 5 -9.42 -0.67 7.47
N LEU A 6 -8.24 -0.58 6.86
CA LEU A 6 -7.46 -1.73 6.38
C LEU A 6 -6.14 -1.83 7.12
N VAL A 7 -5.63 -3.06 7.26
CA VAL A 7 -4.32 -3.33 7.87
C VAL A 7 -3.27 -3.44 6.77
N CYS A 8 -2.16 -2.70 6.91
CA CYS A 8 -1.03 -2.80 6.00
C CYS A 8 -0.29 -4.13 6.22
N ARG A 9 -0.11 -4.94 5.16
CA ARG A 9 0.66 -6.21 5.28
C ARG A 9 2.16 -6.05 5.51
N LEU A 10 2.71 -4.83 5.35
CA LEU A 10 4.14 -4.59 5.53
C LEU A 10 4.48 -4.07 6.93
N CYS A 11 3.77 -3.04 7.40
CA CYS A 11 4.02 -2.44 8.72
C CYS A 11 3.01 -2.87 9.79
N GLY A 12 1.90 -3.50 9.42
CA GLY A 12 0.83 -3.87 10.36
C GLY A 12 -0.05 -2.70 10.81
N GLU A 13 0.17 -1.48 10.30
CA GLU A 13 -0.62 -0.31 10.70
C GLU A 13 -2.00 -0.27 10.04
N ASN A 14 -2.98 0.22 10.81
CA ASN A 14 -4.32 0.52 10.34
C ASN A 14 -4.30 1.82 9.53
N PHE A 15 -4.79 1.78 8.30
CA PHE A 15 -4.97 2.95 7.46
C PHE A 15 -6.40 3.02 6.93
N VAL A 16 -6.86 4.25 6.67
CA VAL A 16 -8.19 4.49 6.13
C VAL A 16 -8.13 4.39 4.60
N PHE A 17 -8.99 3.54 4.05
CA PHE A 17 -9.29 3.47 2.64
C PHE A 17 -10.60 4.20 2.40
N SER A 18 -10.48 5.48 2.05
CA SER A 18 -11.63 6.37 1.99
C SER A 18 -12.56 6.06 0.82
N ALA A 19 -13.81 6.51 0.92
CA ALA A 19 -14.78 6.37 -0.16
C ALA A 19 -14.28 6.94 -1.50
N GLY A 20 -13.58 8.09 -1.46
CA GLY A 20 -13.02 8.73 -2.64
C GLY A 20 -11.84 7.95 -3.25
N GLU A 21 -11.00 7.35 -2.41
CA GLU A 21 -9.92 6.47 -2.90
C GLU A 21 -10.47 5.21 -3.57
N GLN A 22 -11.55 4.62 -3.04
CA GLN A 22 -12.20 3.47 -3.64
C GLN A 22 -12.76 3.80 -5.04
N GLU A 23 -13.38 4.96 -5.19
CA GLU A 23 -13.90 5.43 -6.48
C GLU A 23 -12.78 5.68 -7.49
N LEU A 24 -11.69 6.33 -7.06
CA LEU A 24 -10.52 6.53 -7.90
C LEU A 24 -9.87 5.21 -8.32
N GLN A 25 -9.84 4.21 -7.43
CA GLN A 25 -9.29 2.89 -7.70
C GLN A 25 -10.11 2.16 -8.79
N ARG A 26 -11.45 2.26 -8.73
CA ARG A 26 -12.37 1.73 -9.73
C ARG A 26 -12.28 2.42 -11.08
N LEU A 27 -12.18 3.76 -11.07
CA LEU A 27 -11.99 4.55 -12.30
C LEU A 27 -10.68 4.20 -13.01
N ARG A 28 -9.65 3.79 -12.25
CA ARG A 28 -8.40 3.27 -12.80
C ARG A 28 -8.47 1.84 -13.30
N GLY A 29 -9.61 1.15 -13.16
CA GLY A 29 -9.80 -0.25 -13.56
C GLY A 29 -9.23 -1.27 -12.57
N PHE A 30 -8.98 -0.88 -11.31
CA PHE A 30 -8.55 -1.80 -10.26
C PHE A 30 -9.72 -2.17 -9.36
N ASP A 31 -10.13 -3.44 -9.41
CA ASP A 31 -11.21 -3.98 -8.58
C ASP A 31 -10.76 -4.28 -7.12
N ARG A 32 -9.45 -4.23 -6.85
CA ARG A 32 -8.86 -4.71 -5.60
C ARG A 32 -8.49 -3.59 -4.65
N ALA A 33 -8.75 -3.81 -3.36
CA ALA A 33 -8.31 -2.93 -2.28
C ALA A 33 -6.78 -2.92 -2.13
N PRO A 34 -6.19 -1.79 -1.69
CA PRO A 34 -4.76 -1.69 -1.46
C PRO A 34 -4.33 -2.59 -0.29
N THR A 35 -3.26 -3.35 -0.50
CA THR A 35 -2.68 -4.23 0.52
C THR A 35 -1.61 -3.56 1.37
N ARG A 36 -1.20 -2.35 0.98
CA ARG A 36 -0.11 -1.57 1.58
C ARG A 36 -0.59 -0.14 1.82
N CYS A 37 -0.30 0.40 3.00
CA CYS A 37 -0.60 1.79 3.33
C CYS A 37 0.16 2.75 2.38
N PRO A 38 -0.31 4.00 2.20
CA PRO A 38 0.35 4.98 1.35
C PRO A 38 1.82 5.25 1.75
N VAL A 39 2.15 5.12 3.04
CA VAL A 39 3.52 5.24 3.57
C VAL A 39 4.42 4.13 3.02
N CYS A 40 4.02 2.86 3.16
CA CYS A 40 4.79 1.73 2.64
C CYS A 40 4.80 1.65 1.11
N ARG A 41 3.80 2.22 0.42
CA ARG A 41 3.82 2.37 -1.04
C ARG A 41 4.83 3.42 -1.50
N ARG A 42 4.99 4.51 -0.75
CA ARG A 42 5.94 5.59 -1.05
C ARG A 42 7.36 5.31 -0.56
N ARG A 43 7.52 4.45 0.45
CA ARG A 43 8.83 4.03 0.94
C ARG A 43 9.45 3.07 -0.09
N PRO A 44 10.45 3.50 -0.89
CA PRO A 44 11.24 2.53 -1.63
C PRO A 44 11.84 1.56 -0.61
N PRO A 45 12.11 0.29 -0.97
CA PRO A 45 12.92 -0.56 -0.11
C PRO A 45 14.18 0.23 0.18
N THR A 46 14.38 0.63 1.43
CA THR A 46 15.58 1.35 1.86
C THR A 46 16.71 0.37 1.66
N MET A 47 17.31 0.41 0.47
CA MET A 47 18.51 -0.32 0.11
C MET A 47 19.65 0.31 0.91
N PRO A 48 20.21 -0.35 1.93
CA PRO A 48 21.48 0.05 2.46
C PRO A 48 22.50 -0.79 1.70
N TRP A 49 22.74 -0.51 0.40
CA TRP A 49 23.78 -1.16 -0.41
C TRP A 49 23.85 -2.69 -0.34
N ILE A 50 23.34 -3.42 -1.33
CA ILE A 50 23.65 -4.86 -1.45
C ILE A 50 25.16 -5.01 -1.74
N PRO A 51 26.02 -5.51 -0.82
CA PRO A 51 27.39 -5.84 -1.14
C PRO A 51 27.37 -7.29 -1.62
N LYS A 52 27.11 -7.45 -2.93
CA LYS A 52 27.18 -8.70 -3.72
C LYS A 52 26.46 -9.94 -3.14
N LEU A 53 25.44 -10.38 -3.87
CA LEU A 53 24.98 -11.76 -3.88
C LEU A 53 26.20 -12.71 -3.98
N SER A 54 26.56 -13.34 -2.87
CA SER A 54 27.56 -14.40 -2.80
C SER A 54 26.91 -15.65 -2.21
N ARG A 55 26.17 -16.38 -3.04
CA ARG A 55 26.21 -17.84 -3.05
C ARG A 55 25.74 -18.38 -4.40
#